data_AF-A0A0G1KTD8-F1
#
_entry.id   AF-A0A0G1KTD8-F1
#
_cell.length_a   1.000
_cell.length_b   1.000
_cell.length_c   1.000
_cell.angle_alpha   90.00
_cell.angle_beta   90.00
_cell.angle_gamma   90.00
#
_symmetry.space_group_name_H-M   'P 1'
#
loop_
_entity.id
_entity.type
_entity.pdbx_description
1 polymer ?
#
loop_
_entity_poly.entity_id
_entity_poly.type
_entity_poly.pdbx_seq_one_letter_code
_entity_poly.pdbx_strand_id
1 'polypeptide(L)'
;MKESSADRIFGKFEAGKESARHLLAKEFKEQEYKYETERQKTKEELEIIAFVNEFTNTVATNFGGQSLDVQQKNVHVLDQSEIEQLDKIFSQKETTHPSSIFIASLQAIVMSDKKGDLLAFTRELVHEMCHFKAFQSLEVRLDPDRKMWVGKNRRGGLAIEIKRDKQKEAAFVDLNEAIIEQLTGVILENLTKSNDLPDALKKQIEKVPNEQREEKIFGAVYVPEQLRLIDIAEKIYGKNRDRFKNAGEVLRLFYKSMFSGELLQVARLIEKTFGKGSFKKIGEEGLPISQIEKEVAEEEK
;
A
#
# COMPACT_ATOMS: atom_id res chain seq x y z
N MET A 1 -5.61 -20.13 3.04
CA MET A 1 -5.63 -18.95 2.17
C MET A 1 -6.63 -17.97 2.75
N LYS A 2 -6.37 -16.68 2.68
CA LYS A 2 -7.22 -15.65 3.30
C LYS A 2 -8.48 -15.42 2.44
N GLU A 3 -9.63 -15.13 3.06
CA GLU A 3 -10.93 -14.97 2.37
C GLU A 3 -11.27 -13.50 2.06
N SER A 4 -10.50 -12.55 2.57
CA SER A 4 -10.60 -11.10 2.33
C SER A 4 -9.29 -10.42 2.73
N SER A 5 -9.18 -9.08 2.63
CA SER A 5 -8.01 -8.34 3.10
C SER A 5 -7.90 -8.25 4.63
N ALA A 6 -8.92 -8.61 5.40
CA ALA A 6 -8.89 -8.45 6.86
C ALA A 6 -8.09 -9.56 7.59
N ASP A 7 -7.08 -9.19 8.37
CA ASP A 7 -6.31 -10.13 9.23
C ASP A 7 -6.89 -10.22 10.64
N ARG A 8 -7.37 -9.09 11.17
CA ARG A 8 -7.95 -9.02 12.51
C ARG A 8 -9.24 -8.22 12.52
N ILE A 9 -10.24 -8.77 13.19
CA ILE A 9 -11.51 -8.08 13.41
C ILE A 9 -11.79 -8.03 14.91
N PHE A 10 -11.90 -6.82 15.43
CA PHE A 10 -12.21 -6.51 16.81
C PHE A 10 -13.67 -6.10 16.94
N GLY A 11 -14.30 -6.42 18.06
CA GLY A 11 -15.68 -6.07 18.33
C GLY A 11 -16.16 -6.69 19.63
N LYS A 12 -17.10 -6.02 20.31
CA LYS A 12 -17.67 -6.50 21.57
C LYS A 12 -18.52 -7.78 21.39
N PHE A 13 -19.14 -7.94 20.22
CA PHE A 13 -20.09 -9.01 19.94
C PHE A 13 -19.56 -9.92 18.83
N GLU A 14 -19.51 -11.24 19.08
CA GLU A 14 -19.07 -12.24 18.09
C GLU A 14 -19.92 -12.19 16.82
N ALA A 15 -21.24 -12.11 16.94
CA ALA A 15 -22.15 -12.00 15.80
C ALA A 15 -21.81 -10.82 14.88
N GLY A 16 -21.36 -9.69 15.45
CA GLY A 16 -20.93 -8.55 14.65
C GLY A 16 -19.62 -8.82 13.91
N LYS A 17 -18.68 -9.54 14.54
CA LYS A 17 -17.42 -9.95 13.89
C LYS A 17 -17.67 -10.93 12.75
N GLU A 18 -18.54 -11.91 12.95
CA GLU A 18 -18.93 -12.87 11.91
C GLU A 18 -19.64 -12.17 10.74
N SER A 19 -20.60 -11.28 11.04
CA SER A 19 -21.27 -10.46 10.01
C SER A 19 -20.28 -9.63 9.20
N ALA A 20 -19.30 -8.99 9.85
CA ALA A 20 -18.28 -8.21 9.15
C ALA A 20 -17.36 -9.08 8.30
N ARG A 21 -16.93 -10.26 8.79
CA ARG A 21 -16.16 -11.23 7.98
C ARG A 21 -16.94 -11.67 6.76
N HIS A 22 -18.19 -12.04 6.95
CA HIS A 22 -19.05 -12.50 5.87
C HIS A 22 -19.24 -11.42 4.81
N LEU A 23 -19.50 -10.18 5.23
CA LEU A 23 -19.63 -9.05 4.29
C LEU A 23 -18.34 -8.85 3.49
N LEU A 24 -17.17 -8.82 4.13
CA LEU A 24 -15.90 -8.62 3.42
C LEU A 24 -15.58 -9.79 2.47
N ALA A 25 -15.84 -11.02 2.89
CA ALA A 25 -15.66 -12.19 2.03
C ALA A 25 -16.64 -12.15 0.84
N LYS A 26 -17.88 -11.68 1.07
CA LYS A 26 -18.87 -11.45 0.02
C LYS A 26 -18.37 -10.38 -0.96
N GLU A 27 -18.00 -9.20 -0.48
CA GLU A 27 -17.47 -8.12 -1.32
C GLU A 27 -16.28 -8.61 -2.14
N PHE A 28 -15.28 -9.23 -1.50
CA PHE A 28 -14.11 -9.80 -2.17
C PHE A 28 -14.47 -10.82 -3.25
N LYS A 29 -15.43 -11.70 -2.98
CA LYS A 29 -15.81 -12.78 -3.90
C LYS A 29 -16.75 -12.33 -5.01
N GLU A 30 -17.65 -11.39 -4.75
CA GLU A 30 -18.77 -11.10 -5.64
C GLU A 30 -18.56 -9.80 -6.42
N GLN A 31 -17.86 -8.82 -5.85
CA GLN A 31 -17.56 -7.53 -6.47
C GLN A 31 -18.82 -6.92 -7.13
N GLU A 32 -19.91 -6.81 -6.37
CA GLU A 32 -21.22 -6.37 -6.87
C GLU A 32 -21.32 -4.85 -7.09
N TYR A 33 -20.34 -4.07 -6.61
CA TYR A 33 -20.32 -2.62 -6.80
C TYR A 33 -20.26 -2.29 -8.30
N LYS A 34 -21.18 -1.44 -8.75
CA LYS A 34 -21.26 -1.02 -10.15
C LYS A 34 -20.52 0.29 -10.32
N TYR A 35 -19.47 0.25 -11.11
CA TYR A 35 -18.75 1.43 -11.57
C TYR A 35 -19.39 1.95 -12.87
N GLU A 36 -19.49 3.27 -12.99
CA GLU A 36 -20.15 3.92 -14.13
C GLU A 36 -19.29 3.88 -15.40
N THR A 37 -17.97 3.99 -15.22
CA THR A 37 -16.98 4.15 -16.30
C THR A 37 -16.06 2.93 -16.46
N GLU A 38 -16.35 1.81 -15.78
CA GLU A 38 -15.48 0.64 -15.89
C GLU A 38 -15.44 0.09 -17.31
N ARG A 39 -14.22 -0.01 -17.86
CA ARG A 39 -13.97 -0.70 -19.11
C ARG A 39 -13.56 -2.15 -18.89
N GLN A 40 -13.77 -2.96 -19.93
CA GLN A 40 -13.16 -4.29 -19.99
C GLN A 40 -11.63 -4.16 -20.03
N LYS A 41 -10.97 -5.05 -19.28
CA LYS A 41 -9.52 -5.17 -19.25
C LYS A 41 -9.02 -5.86 -20.52
N THR A 42 -7.85 -5.48 -21.01
CA THR A 42 -7.23 -6.18 -22.14
C THR A 42 -6.69 -7.53 -21.71
N LYS A 43 -6.41 -8.42 -22.67
CA LYS A 43 -5.80 -9.73 -22.38
C LYS A 43 -4.47 -9.59 -21.64
N GLU A 44 -3.66 -8.62 -22.05
CA GLU A 44 -2.35 -8.33 -21.46
C GLU A 44 -2.49 -7.84 -20.01
N GLU A 45 -3.49 -7.00 -19.71
CA GLU A 45 -3.77 -6.56 -18.34
C GLU A 45 -4.21 -7.74 -17.45
N LEU A 46 -5.04 -8.65 -17.97
CA LEU A 46 -5.48 -9.84 -17.24
C LEU A 46 -4.30 -10.78 -16.89
N GLU A 47 -3.34 -10.94 -17.81
CA GLU A 47 -2.11 -11.70 -17.59
C GLU A 47 -1.22 -11.02 -16.55
N ILE A 48 -1.04 -9.70 -16.63
CA ILE A 48 -0.28 -8.91 -15.66
C ILE A 48 -0.92 -9.01 -14.26
N ILE A 49 -2.24 -8.93 -14.15
CA ILE A 49 -2.92 -9.05 -12.85
C ILE A 49 -2.64 -10.41 -12.20
N ALA A 50 -2.78 -11.50 -12.94
CA ALA A 50 -2.50 -12.83 -12.42
C ALA A 50 -1.04 -12.97 -11.96
N PHE A 51 -0.10 -12.47 -12.77
CA PHE A 51 1.32 -12.52 -12.47
C PHE A 51 1.71 -11.68 -11.25
N VAL A 52 1.26 -10.43 -11.18
CA VAL A 52 1.53 -9.54 -10.04
C VAL A 52 0.88 -10.07 -8.76
N ASN A 53 -0.30 -10.69 -8.84
CA ASN A 53 -0.96 -11.32 -7.69
C ASN A 53 -0.09 -12.41 -7.04
N GLU A 54 0.46 -13.32 -7.84
CA GLU A 54 1.34 -14.40 -7.37
C GLU A 54 2.67 -13.87 -6.85
N PHE A 55 3.26 -12.89 -7.55
CA PHE A 55 4.52 -12.29 -7.15
C PHE A 55 4.37 -11.57 -5.79
N THR A 56 3.34 -10.76 -5.63
CA THR A 56 3.05 -10.04 -4.38
C THR A 56 2.61 -10.98 -3.26
N ASN A 57 1.97 -12.12 -3.56
CA ASN A 57 1.72 -13.18 -2.56
C ASN A 57 3.02 -13.71 -1.98
N THR A 58 3.99 -14.02 -2.83
CA THR A 58 5.31 -14.50 -2.41
C THR A 58 5.99 -13.46 -1.53
N VAL A 59 5.99 -12.19 -1.94
CA VAL A 59 6.57 -11.09 -1.16
C VAL A 59 5.89 -10.94 0.20
N ALA A 60 4.55 -10.89 0.25
CA ALA A 60 3.80 -10.77 1.50
C ALA A 60 4.14 -11.92 2.47
N THR A 61 4.20 -13.17 1.98
CA THR A 61 4.56 -14.33 2.81
C THR A 61 6.00 -14.28 3.32
N ASN A 62 6.95 -13.82 2.50
CA ASN A 62 8.35 -13.66 2.90
C ASN A 62 8.53 -12.64 4.03
N PHE A 63 7.59 -11.69 4.16
CA PHE A 63 7.56 -10.69 5.23
C PHE A 63 6.57 -11.04 6.35
N GLY A 64 6.10 -12.29 6.42
CA GLY A 64 5.27 -12.80 7.51
C GLY A 64 3.79 -12.48 7.41
N GLY A 65 3.32 -12.00 6.26
CA GLY A 65 1.90 -11.90 5.93
C GLY A 65 1.32 -13.23 5.43
N GLN A 66 0.02 -13.23 5.15
CA GLN A 66 -0.66 -14.35 4.50
C GLN A 66 -0.87 -14.06 3.02
N SER A 67 -0.85 -15.10 2.18
CA SER A 67 -1.27 -14.97 0.79
C SER A 67 -2.77 -14.72 0.68
N LEU A 68 -3.14 -13.87 -0.26
CA LEU A 68 -4.50 -13.52 -0.63
C LEU A 68 -4.57 -13.48 -2.16
N ASP A 69 -5.39 -14.34 -2.73
CA ASP A 69 -5.58 -14.43 -4.18
C ASP A 69 -6.50 -13.31 -4.69
N VAL A 70 -5.95 -12.14 -4.97
CA VAL A 70 -6.67 -10.99 -5.52
C VAL A 70 -6.96 -11.26 -6.99
N GLN A 71 -8.22 -11.55 -7.30
CA GLN A 71 -8.64 -11.98 -8.63
C GLN A 71 -8.78 -10.79 -9.59
N GLN A 72 -8.81 -11.07 -10.89
CA GLN A 72 -8.98 -10.05 -11.94
C GLN A 72 -10.22 -9.17 -11.76
N LYS A 73 -11.29 -9.73 -11.17
CA LYS A 73 -12.53 -9.01 -10.86
C LYS A 73 -12.42 -8.02 -9.70
N ASN A 74 -11.37 -8.13 -8.87
CA ASN A 74 -11.10 -7.21 -7.76
C ASN A 74 -10.29 -5.99 -8.21
N VAL A 75 -9.84 -5.96 -9.47
CA VAL A 75 -9.16 -4.81 -10.07
C VAL A 75 -10.17 -4.18 -11.01
N HIS A 76 -10.30 -2.86 -11.03
CA HIS A 76 -11.22 -2.13 -11.91
C HIS A 76 -10.48 -1.01 -12.60
N VAL A 77 -10.75 -0.82 -13.89
CA VAL A 77 -10.12 0.24 -14.69
C VAL A 77 -11.18 1.24 -15.11
N LEU A 78 -11.06 2.44 -14.56
CA LEU A 78 -12.08 3.49 -14.59
C LEU A 78 -11.54 4.78 -15.21
N ASP A 79 -12.44 5.70 -15.53
CA ASP A 79 -12.07 7.08 -15.81
C ASP A 79 -11.58 7.78 -14.53
N GLN A 80 -10.60 8.68 -14.68
CA GLN A 80 -9.98 9.41 -13.57
C GLN A 80 -11.01 10.16 -12.69
N SER A 81 -12.05 10.71 -13.30
CA SER A 81 -13.11 11.45 -12.59
C SER A 81 -13.91 10.58 -11.62
N GLU A 82 -14.12 9.30 -11.94
CA GLU A 82 -14.83 8.38 -11.03
C GLU A 82 -13.94 7.99 -9.85
N ILE A 83 -12.63 7.80 -10.08
CA ILE A 83 -11.66 7.50 -9.01
C ILE A 83 -11.59 8.65 -8.00
N GLU A 84 -11.57 9.90 -8.47
CA GLU A 84 -11.59 11.07 -7.59
C GLU A 84 -12.89 11.17 -6.76
N GLN A 85 -14.02 10.72 -7.30
CA GLN A 85 -15.28 10.66 -6.56
C GLN A 85 -15.23 9.56 -5.49
N LEU A 86 -14.71 8.38 -5.85
CA LEU A 86 -14.53 7.28 -4.91
C LEU A 86 -13.56 7.65 -3.78
N ASP A 87 -12.45 8.33 -4.08
CA ASP A 87 -11.49 8.79 -3.07
C ASP A 87 -12.14 9.75 -2.07
N LYS A 88 -12.97 10.69 -2.54
CA LYS A 88 -13.75 11.58 -1.67
C LYS A 88 -14.71 10.82 -0.76
N ILE A 89 -15.35 9.77 -1.28
CA ILE A 89 -16.31 8.95 -0.51
C ILE A 89 -15.60 8.08 0.53
N PHE A 90 -14.49 7.44 0.16
CA PHE A 90 -13.87 6.39 0.96
C PHE A 90 -12.65 6.85 1.78
N SER A 91 -11.87 7.82 1.30
CA SER A 91 -10.63 8.29 1.95
C SER A 91 -10.82 9.56 2.77
N GLN A 92 -11.90 10.33 2.54
CA GLN A 92 -12.21 11.59 3.23
C GLN A 92 -11.10 12.65 3.15
N LYS A 93 -10.17 12.54 2.20
CA LYS A 93 -9.13 13.54 1.91
C LYS A 93 -9.54 14.36 0.69
N GLU A 94 -9.51 15.69 0.80
CA GLU A 94 -9.91 16.59 -0.29
C GLU A 94 -8.77 16.92 -1.26
N THR A 95 -7.53 16.52 -0.98
CA THR A 95 -6.33 17.10 -1.61
C THR A 95 -5.51 16.14 -2.49
N THR A 96 -5.93 14.88 -2.64
CA THR A 96 -5.22 13.91 -3.48
C THR A 96 -6.03 13.61 -4.75
N HIS A 97 -5.37 13.63 -5.91
CA HIS A 97 -5.91 13.14 -7.17
C HIS A 97 -5.25 11.79 -7.48
N PRO A 98 -5.59 10.70 -6.76
CA PRO A 98 -4.93 9.45 -6.96
C PRO A 98 -5.28 8.86 -8.32
N SER A 99 -4.28 8.31 -9.00
CA SER A 99 -4.47 7.56 -10.25
C SER A 99 -4.83 6.09 -10.00
N SER A 100 -4.64 5.60 -8.78
CA SER A 100 -5.04 4.27 -8.30
C SER A 100 -5.32 4.32 -6.80
N ILE A 101 -6.25 3.50 -6.31
CA ILE A 101 -6.50 3.31 -4.86
C ILE A 101 -6.98 1.89 -4.55
N PHE A 102 -6.55 1.34 -3.43
CA PHE A 102 -7.17 0.20 -2.77
C PHE A 102 -8.30 0.64 -1.82
N ILE A 103 -9.51 0.15 -2.06
CA ILE A 103 -10.70 0.45 -1.24
C ILE A 103 -11.04 -0.76 -0.36
N ALA A 104 -10.61 -0.72 0.90
CA ALA A 104 -10.78 -1.84 1.83
C ALA A 104 -12.23 -2.28 2.06
N SER A 105 -13.21 -1.37 2.02
CA SER A 105 -14.62 -1.75 2.21
C SER A 105 -15.21 -2.48 1.01
N LEU A 106 -14.74 -2.18 -0.20
CA LEU A 106 -15.19 -2.83 -1.44
C LEU A 106 -14.30 -4.03 -1.81
N GLN A 107 -13.18 -4.21 -1.11
CA GLN A 107 -12.21 -5.27 -1.43
C GLN A 107 -11.75 -5.18 -2.89
N ALA A 108 -11.49 -3.96 -3.33
CA ALA A 108 -11.27 -3.61 -4.72
C ALA A 108 -10.07 -2.69 -4.89
N ILE A 109 -9.32 -2.86 -5.97
CA ILE A 109 -8.33 -1.92 -6.51
C ILE A 109 -9.02 -1.21 -7.66
N VAL A 110 -9.07 0.12 -7.63
CA VAL A 110 -9.53 0.91 -8.78
C VAL A 110 -8.35 1.69 -9.34
N MET A 111 -8.24 1.73 -10.66
CA MET A 111 -7.10 2.30 -11.38
C MET A 111 -7.58 3.12 -12.57
N SER A 112 -6.87 4.19 -12.85
CA SER A 112 -7.13 5.04 -14.01
C SER A 112 -6.72 4.33 -15.29
N ASP A 113 -7.49 4.52 -16.35
CA ASP A 113 -7.15 3.96 -17.65
C ASP A 113 -5.82 4.52 -18.18
N LYS A 114 -4.82 3.63 -18.28
CA LYS A 114 -3.47 3.92 -18.78
C LYS A 114 -3.33 3.87 -20.29
N LYS A 115 -4.43 3.64 -21.04
CA LYS A 115 -4.47 3.67 -22.51
C LYS A 115 -3.37 2.80 -23.17
N GLY A 116 -3.08 1.64 -22.58
CA GLY A 116 -2.09 0.69 -23.08
C GLY A 116 -0.66 0.84 -22.54
N ASP A 117 -0.40 1.80 -21.64
CA ASP A 117 0.85 1.84 -20.88
C ASP A 117 0.84 0.76 -19.79
N LEU A 118 1.41 -0.40 -20.13
CA LEU A 118 1.44 -1.57 -19.24
C LEU A 118 2.48 -1.41 -18.14
N LEU A 119 3.50 -0.55 -18.31
CA LEU A 119 4.49 -0.25 -17.28
C LEU A 119 3.85 0.55 -16.15
N ALA A 120 3.17 1.65 -16.51
CA ALA A 120 2.43 2.46 -15.55
C ALA A 120 1.34 1.64 -14.85
N PHE A 121 0.59 0.84 -15.61
CA PHE A 121 -0.40 -0.09 -15.05
C PHE A 121 0.23 -1.09 -14.07
N THR A 122 1.34 -1.74 -14.44
CA THR A 122 1.99 -2.72 -13.57
C THR A 122 2.51 -2.08 -12.28
N ARG A 123 3.13 -0.90 -12.36
CA ARG A 123 3.65 -0.18 -11.19
C ARG A 123 2.54 0.15 -10.20
N GLU A 124 1.46 0.78 -10.66
CA GLU A 124 0.33 1.12 -9.80
C GLU A 124 -0.36 -0.13 -9.24
N LEU A 125 -0.49 -1.18 -10.04
CA LEU A 125 -1.06 -2.45 -9.58
C LEU A 125 -0.22 -3.08 -8.46
N VAL A 126 1.12 -3.07 -8.59
CA VAL A 126 2.02 -3.55 -7.53
C VAL A 126 1.82 -2.73 -6.25
N HIS A 127 1.74 -1.40 -6.37
CA HIS A 127 1.52 -0.49 -5.24
C HIS A 127 0.23 -0.81 -4.50
N GLU A 128 -0.90 -0.86 -5.22
CA GLU A 128 -2.20 -1.13 -4.60
C GLU A 128 -2.35 -2.57 -4.12
N MET A 129 -1.74 -3.56 -4.79
CA MET A 129 -1.71 -4.94 -4.28
C MET A 129 -0.93 -5.05 -2.98
N CYS A 130 0.13 -4.26 -2.79
CA CYS A 130 0.83 -4.21 -1.51
C CYS A 130 -0.08 -3.66 -0.41
N HIS A 131 -0.85 -2.59 -0.67
CA HIS A 131 -1.87 -2.10 0.26
C HIS A 131 -2.94 -3.15 0.58
N PHE A 132 -3.45 -3.83 -0.45
CA PHE A 132 -4.47 -4.87 -0.31
C PHE A 132 -3.97 -6.03 0.59
N LYS A 133 -2.73 -6.46 0.38
CA LYS A 133 -2.12 -7.61 1.07
C LYS A 133 -1.44 -7.24 2.39
N ALA A 134 -1.27 -5.94 2.68
CA ALA A 134 -0.75 -5.47 3.95
C ALA A 134 -1.66 -5.89 5.12
N PHE A 135 -1.13 -5.86 6.33
CA PHE A 135 -1.88 -6.21 7.53
C PHE A 135 -3.09 -5.27 7.71
N GLN A 136 -4.31 -5.81 7.70
CA GLN A 136 -5.52 -5.04 7.95
C GLN A 136 -6.19 -5.47 9.27
N SER A 137 -6.45 -4.49 10.12
CA SER A 137 -7.22 -4.64 11.35
C SER A 137 -8.46 -3.78 11.29
N LEU A 138 -9.60 -4.38 11.61
CA LEU A 138 -10.91 -3.73 11.62
C LEU A 138 -11.49 -3.67 13.03
N GLU A 139 -12.26 -2.64 13.31
CA GLU A 139 -13.17 -2.55 14.45
C GLU A 139 -14.62 -2.60 13.94
N VAL A 140 -15.39 -3.53 14.50
CA VAL A 140 -16.81 -3.71 14.19
C VAL A 140 -17.63 -2.67 14.91
N ARG A 141 -18.50 -1.99 14.15
CA ARG A 141 -19.47 -1.04 14.67
C ARG A 141 -20.84 -1.32 14.06
N LEU A 142 -21.89 -1.01 14.81
CA LEU A 142 -23.24 -1.02 14.27
C LEU A 142 -23.39 0.23 13.41
N ASP A 143 -23.68 0.03 12.13
CA ASP A 143 -24.13 1.08 11.23
C ASP A 143 -25.63 1.32 11.52
N PRO A 144 -26.02 2.46 12.10
CA PRO A 144 -27.40 2.72 12.46
C PRO A 144 -28.32 2.88 11.24
N ASP A 145 -27.78 3.39 10.13
CA ASP A 145 -28.55 3.66 8.92
C ASP A 145 -28.85 2.35 8.18
N ARG A 146 -27.85 1.49 8.08
CA ARG A 146 -27.97 0.16 7.46
C ARG A 146 -28.52 -0.91 8.40
N LYS A 147 -28.63 -0.60 9.70
CA LYS A 147 -29.00 -1.54 10.78
C LYS A 147 -28.18 -2.83 10.73
N MET A 148 -26.90 -2.74 10.37
CA MET A 148 -26.01 -3.89 10.19
C MET A 148 -24.63 -3.64 10.80
N TRP A 149 -23.91 -4.71 11.11
CA TRP A 149 -22.54 -4.61 11.59
C TRP A 149 -21.59 -4.40 10.41
N VAL A 150 -20.80 -3.33 10.47
CA VAL A 150 -19.77 -3.01 9.47
C VAL A 150 -18.39 -3.01 10.12
N GLY A 151 -17.40 -3.50 9.37
CA GLY A 151 -15.99 -3.40 9.75
C GLY A 151 -15.45 -2.04 9.35
N LYS A 152 -14.90 -1.29 10.32
CA LYS A 152 -14.20 -0.04 10.06
C LYS A 152 -12.70 -0.23 10.19
N ASN A 153 -11.92 0.26 9.22
CA ASN A 153 -10.46 0.20 9.27
C ASN A 153 -9.92 0.85 10.54
N ARG A 154 -9.32 0.05 11.42
CA ARG A 154 -8.57 0.54 12.57
C ARG A 154 -7.10 0.75 12.21
N ARG A 155 -6.56 -0.13 11.37
CA ARG A 155 -5.17 -0.09 10.91
C ARG A 155 -5.05 -0.82 9.58
N GLY A 156 -4.35 -0.22 8.63
CA GLY A 156 -3.90 -0.86 7.39
C GLY A 156 -2.40 -0.65 7.25
N GLY A 157 -1.63 -1.73 7.16
CA GLY A 157 -0.18 -1.64 7.16
C GLY A 157 0.37 -1.02 8.45
N LEU A 158 1.01 0.15 8.33
CA LEU A 158 1.43 0.99 9.47
C LEU A 158 0.45 2.12 9.78
N ALA A 159 -0.42 2.50 8.84
CA ALA A 159 -1.40 3.57 9.05
C ALA A 159 -2.45 3.16 10.09
N ILE A 160 -2.69 4.03 11.07
CA ILE A 160 -3.62 3.75 12.19
C ILE A 160 -4.69 4.85 12.26
N GLU A 161 -5.95 4.47 12.34
CA GLU A 161 -7.03 5.41 12.66
C GLU A 161 -6.90 5.86 14.12
N ILE A 162 -6.76 7.17 14.32
CA ILE A 162 -6.76 7.83 15.61
C ILE A 162 -7.98 8.75 15.74
N LYS A 163 -8.42 8.99 16.98
CA LYS A 163 -9.49 9.95 17.29
C LYS A 163 -8.85 11.16 17.95
N ARG A 164 -9.00 12.34 17.35
CA ARG A 164 -8.56 13.62 17.92
C ARG A 164 -9.73 14.60 17.89
N ASP A 165 -10.12 15.13 19.05
CA ASP A 165 -11.15 16.17 19.15
C ASP A 165 -12.47 15.88 18.40
N LYS A 166 -12.90 14.61 18.42
CA LYS A 166 -14.07 14.05 17.70
C LYS A 166 -13.93 13.98 16.17
N GLN A 167 -12.82 14.44 15.60
CA GLN A 167 -12.43 14.19 14.22
C GLN A 167 -11.59 12.91 14.11
N LYS A 168 -11.71 12.22 12.98
CA LYS A 168 -10.93 11.04 12.66
C LYS A 168 -9.72 11.50 11.86
N GLU A 169 -8.54 11.16 12.36
CA GLU A 169 -7.28 11.35 11.65
C GLU A 169 -6.62 9.98 11.47
N ALA A 170 -5.72 9.87 10.50
CA ALA A 170 -4.90 8.70 10.32
C ALA A 170 -3.45 9.05 10.66
N ALA A 171 -2.89 8.34 11.63
CA ALA A 171 -1.47 8.44 11.96
C ALA A 171 -0.63 7.57 11.03
N PHE A 172 0.62 7.95 10.80
CA PHE A 172 1.61 7.23 9.99
C PHE A 172 1.25 7.06 8.51
N VAL A 173 0.38 7.90 7.94
CA VAL A 173 0.01 7.77 6.51
C VAL A 173 1.24 7.95 5.62
N ASP A 174 2.03 9.00 5.82
CA ASP A 174 3.22 9.26 5.00
C ASP A 174 4.26 8.15 5.14
N LEU A 175 4.47 7.65 6.36
CA LEU A 175 5.36 6.51 6.59
C LEU A 175 4.83 5.24 5.90
N ASN A 176 3.52 5.02 5.93
CA ASN A 176 2.89 3.87 5.28
C ASN A 176 3.09 3.92 3.76
N GLU A 177 2.76 5.04 3.11
CA GLU A 177 2.98 5.23 1.67
C GLU A 177 4.45 5.15 1.31
N ALA A 178 5.36 5.76 2.08
CA ALA A 178 6.80 5.68 1.84
C ALA A 178 7.31 4.23 1.83
N ILE A 179 6.81 3.39 2.74
CA ILE A 179 7.18 1.98 2.80
C ILE A 179 6.63 1.21 1.60
N ILE A 180 5.37 1.47 1.22
CA ILE A 180 4.74 0.81 0.07
C ILE A 180 5.47 1.22 -1.21
N GLU A 181 5.72 2.50 -1.41
CA GLU A 181 6.40 3.05 -2.58
C GLU A 181 7.83 2.52 -2.71
N GLN A 182 8.59 2.47 -1.60
CA GLN A 182 9.92 1.86 -1.61
C GLN A 182 9.86 0.35 -1.89
N LEU A 183 8.87 -0.35 -1.34
CA LEU A 183 8.68 -1.78 -1.60
C LEU A 183 8.26 -2.04 -3.05
N THR A 184 7.43 -1.18 -3.64
CA THR A 184 7.02 -1.23 -5.05
C THR A 184 8.24 -1.21 -5.96
N GLY A 185 9.19 -0.28 -5.74
CA GLY A 185 10.45 -0.26 -6.49
C GLY A 185 11.24 -1.56 -6.36
N VAL A 186 11.40 -2.08 -5.14
CA VAL A 186 12.09 -3.37 -4.88
C VAL A 186 11.38 -4.54 -5.59
N ILE A 187 10.05 -4.57 -5.58
CA ILE A 187 9.27 -5.61 -6.23
C ILE A 187 9.46 -5.54 -7.73
N LEU A 188 9.32 -4.36 -8.33
CA LEU A 188 9.49 -4.15 -9.76
C LEU A 188 10.90 -4.55 -10.21
N GLU A 189 11.93 -4.25 -9.41
CA GLU A 189 13.31 -4.61 -9.74
C GLU A 189 13.49 -6.12 -9.82
N ASN A 190 12.84 -6.88 -8.93
CA ASN A 190 12.88 -8.35 -8.96
C ASN A 190 11.97 -8.93 -10.03
N LEU A 191 10.80 -8.31 -10.24
CA LEU A 191 9.79 -8.72 -11.21
C LEU A 191 10.34 -8.64 -12.64
N THR A 192 11.05 -7.56 -12.98
CA THR A 192 11.67 -7.39 -14.31
C THR A 192 12.77 -8.42 -14.61
N LYS A 193 13.31 -9.08 -13.59
CA LYS A 193 14.30 -10.16 -13.69
C LYS A 193 13.66 -11.56 -13.71
N SER A 194 12.34 -11.65 -13.58
CA SER A 194 11.62 -12.93 -13.59
C SER A 194 11.58 -13.56 -14.97
N ASN A 195 11.76 -14.89 -15.03
CA ASN A 195 11.60 -15.65 -16.28
C ASN A 195 10.13 -15.76 -16.72
N ASP A 196 9.19 -15.63 -15.77
CA ASP A 196 7.74 -15.76 -16.01
C ASP A 196 7.07 -14.41 -16.31
N LEU A 197 7.87 -13.37 -16.62
CA LEU A 197 7.37 -12.05 -16.96
C LEU A 197 6.46 -12.11 -18.21
N PRO A 198 5.24 -11.56 -18.17
CA PRO A 198 4.35 -11.54 -19.33
C PRO A 198 4.99 -10.91 -20.57
N ASP A 199 4.85 -11.56 -21.73
CA ASP A 199 5.51 -11.16 -22.98
C ASP A 199 5.21 -9.72 -23.39
N ALA A 200 3.97 -9.26 -23.18
CA ALA A 200 3.57 -7.90 -23.51
C ALA A 200 4.32 -6.86 -22.66
N LEU A 201 4.46 -7.14 -21.36
CA LEU A 201 5.21 -6.29 -20.44
C LEU A 201 6.71 -6.31 -20.75
N LYS A 202 7.27 -7.50 -21.02
CA LYS A 202 8.66 -7.67 -21.45
C LYS A 202 8.97 -6.83 -22.69
N LYS A 203 8.12 -6.88 -23.71
CA LYS A 203 8.25 -6.06 -24.93
C LYS A 203 8.18 -4.56 -24.66
N GLN A 204 7.40 -4.11 -23.68
CA GLN A 204 7.39 -2.68 -23.31
C GLN A 204 8.69 -2.28 -22.61
N ILE A 205 9.19 -3.09 -21.67
CA ILE A 205 10.48 -2.86 -21.00
C ILE A 205 11.63 -2.77 -22.01
N GLU A 206 11.69 -3.69 -22.98
CA GLU A 206 12.74 -3.72 -24.01
C GLU A 206 12.76 -2.46 -24.88
N LYS A 207 11.60 -1.81 -25.07
CA LYS A 207 11.46 -0.55 -25.81
C LYS A 207 11.89 0.68 -25.01
N VAL A 208 12.05 0.57 -23.68
CA VAL A 208 12.52 1.68 -22.86
C VAL A 208 14.04 1.83 -23.02
N PRO A 209 14.54 3.00 -23.44
CA PRO A 209 15.97 3.28 -23.51
C PRO A 209 16.64 3.05 -22.15
N ASN A 210 17.85 2.47 -22.13
CA ASN A 210 18.52 2.07 -20.88
C ASN A 210 18.62 3.22 -19.87
N GLU A 211 18.93 4.41 -20.36
CA GLU A 211 19.04 5.65 -19.59
C GLU A 211 17.72 6.12 -18.96
N GLN A 212 16.57 5.65 -19.46
CA GLN A 212 15.23 5.98 -18.94
C GLN A 212 14.59 4.81 -18.19
N ARG A 213 15.24 3.63 -18.15
CA ARG A 213 14.64 2.42 -17.57
C ARG A 213 14.33 2.59 -16.10
N GLU A 214 15.26 3.15 -15.33
CA GLU A 214 15.04 3.32 -13.90
C GLU A 214 13.83 4.21 -13.63
N GLU A 215 13.80 5.38 -14.25
CA GLU A 215 12.70 6.35 -14.10
C GLU A 215 11.35 5.80 -14.59
N LYS A 216 11.31 5.17 -15.76
CA LYS A 216 10.04 4.68 -16.32
C LYS A 216 9.50 3.42 -15.66
N ILE A 217 10.37 2.55 -15.17
CA ILE A 217 9.96 1.28 -14.57
C ILE A 217 9.71 1.46 -13.07
N PHE A 218 10.61 2.15 -12.37
CA PHE A 218 10.52 2.31 -10.91
C PHE A 218 9.78 3.58 -10.49
N GLY A 219 9.44 4.47 -11.44
CA GLY A 219 8.91 5.81 -11.19
C GLY A 219 10.04 6.83 -11.08
N ALA A 220 9.68 8.12 -11.04
CA ALA A 220 10.65 9.18 -10.83
C ALA A 220 11.54 8.81 -9.64
N VAL A 221 12.82 8.59 -9.94
CA VAL A 221 13.84 8.28 -8.96
C VAL A 221 13.74 9.42 -7.94
N TYR A 222 13.40 9.09 -6.68
CA TYR A 222 13.20 10.03 -5.57
C TYR A 222 11.81 10.70 -5.45
N VAL A 223 10.78 9.89 -5.22
CA VAL A 223 9.56 10.38 -4.54
C VAL A 223 9.98 10.83 -3.13
N PRO A 224 9.69 12.07 -2.66
CA PRO A 224 10.14 12.61 -1.38
C PRO A 224 9.96 11.65 -0.19
N GLU A 225 8.85 10.92 -0.17
CA GLU A 225 8.51 9.90 0.81
C GLU A 225 9.57 8.77 0.90
N GLN A 226 10.06 8.27 -0.24
CA GLN A 226 11.13 7.26 -0.29
C GLN A 226 12.43 7.80 0.32
N LEU A 227 12.82 9.02 -0.04
CA LEU A 227 14.03 9.67 0.48
C LEU A 227 13.98 9.80 2.00
N ARG A 228 12.83 10.24 2.54
CA ARG A 228 12.64 10.36 3.99
C ARG A 228 12.71 9.02 4.69
N LEU A 229 12.14 7.96 4.11
CA LEU A 229 12.24 6.61 4.67
C LEU A 229 13.68 6.10 4.66
N ILE A 230 14.41 6.30 3.56
CA ILE A 230 15.82 5.90 3.43
C ILE A 230 16.67 6.63 4.47
N ASP A 231 16.53 7.94 4.61
CA ASP A 231 17.25 8.75 5.61
C ASP A 231 16.95 8.28 7.05
N ILE A 232 15.70 7.93 7.37
CA ILE A 232 15.37 7.31 8.66
C ILE A 232 16.06 5.96 8.83
N ALA A 233 16.04 5.11 7.80
CA ALA A 233 16.66 3.79 7.86
C ALA A 233 18.18 3.90 8.06
N GLU A 234 18.84 4.84 7.38
CA GLU A 234 20.27 5.13 7.53
C GLU A 234 20.60 5.65 8.93
N LYS A 235 19.81 6.59 9.47
CA LYS A 235 19.98 7.08 10.85
C LYS A 235 19.81 5.99 11.89
N ILE A 236 18.81 5.12 11.71
CA ILE A 236 18.61 3.94 12.56
C ILE A 236 19.81 3.00 12.47
N TYR A 237 20.27 2.67 11.26
CA TYR A 237 21.45 1.83 11.04
C TYR A 237 22.69 2.44 11.71
N GLY A 238 22.96 3.73 11.51
CA GLY A 238 24.10 4.45 12.07
C GLY A 238 24.19 4.36 13.60
N LYS A 239 23.04 4.38 14.30
CA LYS A 239 22.98 4.26 15.77
C LYS A 239 22.84 2.82 16.29
N ASN A 240 22.68 1.83 15.41
CA ASN A 240 22.46 0.43 15.77
C ASN A 240 23.30 -0.52 14.88
N ARG A 241 24.55 -0.15 14.57
CA ARG A 241 25.47 -0.94 13.72
C ARG A 241 25.83 -2.31 14.30
N ASP A 242 25.68 -2.48 15.61
CA ASP A 242 25.83 -3.76 16.31
C ASP A 242 24.70 -4.75 15.97
N ARG A 243 23.55 -4.24 15.53
CA ARG A 243 22.34 -5.03 15.24
C ARG A 243 22.07 -5.23 13.76
N PHE A 244 22.50 -4.30 12.91
CA PHE A 244 22.19 -4.30 11.47
C PHE A 244 23.46 -4.20 10.65
N LYS A 245 23.51 -4.91 9.52
CA LYS A 245 24.63 -4.86 8.57
C LYS A 245 24.57 -3.63 7.66
N ASN A 246 23.38 -3.13 7.36
CA ASN A 246 23.13 -1.98 6.50
C ASN A 246 21.71 -1.42 6.71
N ALA A 247 21.40 -0.28 6.08
CA ALA A 247 20.05 0.32 6.10
C ALA A 247 18.98 -0.57 5.44
N GLY A 248 19.36 -1.43 4.49
CA GLY A 248 18.44 -2.40 3.86
C GLY A 248 17.86 -3.40 4.86
N GLU A 249 18.65 -3.88 5.84
CA GLU A 249 18.13 -4.73 6.91
C GLU A 249 17.14 -3.98 7.82
N VAL A 250 17.32 -2.67 7.99
CA VAL A 250 16.35 -1.82 8.70
C VAL A 250 15.05 -1.70 7.89
N LEU A 251 15.13 -1.42 6.58
CA LEU A 251 13.94 -1.36 5.70
C LEU A 251 13.16 -2.67 5.71
N ARG A 252 13.84 -3.83 5.72
CA ARG A 252 13.18 -5.14 5.84
C ARG A 252 12.36 -5.31 7.11
N LEU A 253 12.72 -4.64 8.22
CA LEU A 253 11.87 -4.63 9.42
C LEU A 253 10.59 -3.82 9.22
N PHE A 254 10.65 -2.71 8.47
CA PHE A 254 9.46 -1.94 8.10
C PHE A 254 8.54 -2.76 7.18
N TYR A 255 9.08 -3.42 6.15
CA TYR A 255 8.31 -4.34 5.29
C TYR A 255 7.68 -5.48 6.08
N LYS A 256 8.45 -6.10 7.00
CA LYS A 256 7.90 -7.11 7.90
C LYS A 256 6.73 -6.56 8.72
N SER A 257 6.86 -5.37 9.31
CA SER A 257 5.79 -4.74 10.09
C SER A 257 4.55 -4.41 9.25
N MET A 258 4.74 -4.06 7.97
CA MET A 258 3.67 -3.81 7.00
C MET A 258 2.77 -5.03 6.81
N PHE A 259 3.34 -6.21 6.58
CA PHE A 259 2.57 -7.43 6.28
C PHE A 259 2.18 -8.26 7.50
N SER A 260 3.03 -8.32 8.53
CA SER A 260 2.76 -9.14 9.73
C SER A 260 1.93 -8.41 10.80
N GLY A 261 1.89 -7.08 10.75
CA GLY A 261 1.31 -6.25 11.80
C GLY A 261 2.18 -6.07 13.05
N GLU A 262 3.43 -6.54 13.08
CA GLU A 262 4.36 -6.45 14.22
C GLU A 262 4.96 -5.05 14.49
N LEU A 263 4.10 -4.05 14.71
CA LEU A 263 4.50 -2.63 14.83
C LEU A 263 5.41 -2.32 16.01
N LEU A 264 5.29 -3.08 17.11
CA LEU A 264 5.99 -2.78 18.35
C LEU A 264 7.52 -2.82 18.20
N GLN A 265 8.04 -3.65 17.30
CA GLN A 265 9.48 -3.73 17.03
C GLN A 265 9.98 -2.45 16.35
N VAL A 266 9.24 -1.94 15.37
CA VAL A 266 9.52 -0.68 14.68
C VAL A 266 9.43 0.49 15.65
N ALA A 267 8.36 0.55 16.46
CA ALA A 267 8.16 1.59 17.46
C ALA A 267 9.34 1.67 18.45
N ARG A 268 9.73 0.54 19.05
CA ARG A 268 10.87 0.46 19.98
C ARG A 268 12.18 0.89 19.32
N LEU A 269 12.38 0.53 18.05
CA LEU A 269 13.60 0.88 17.32
C LEU A 269 13.68 2.40 17.06
N ILE A 270 12.57 3.02 16.67
CA ILE A 270 12.46 4.46 16.48
C ILE A 270 12.70 5.20 17.81
N GLU A 271 12.03 4.78 18.88
CA GLU A 271 12.17 5.38 20.22
C GLU A 271 13.61 5.28 20.76
N LYS A 272 14.28 4.13 20.56
CA LYS A 272 15.69 3.94 20.94
C LYS A 272 16.62 4.88 20.15
N THR A 273 16.31 5.12 18.87
CA THR A 273 17.20 5.87 17.96
C THR A 273 17.02 7.37 18.08
N PHE A 274 15.78 7.85 18.20
CA PHE A 274 15.43 9.26 18.12
C PHE A 274 14.96 9.86 19.46
N GLY A 275 14.75 9.02 20.47
CA GLY A 275 14.33 9.42 21.80
C GLY A 275 12.86 9.11 22.09
N LYS A 276 12.48 9.31 23.36
CA LYS A 276 11.13 9.02 23.83
C LYS A 276 10.10 9.93 23.15
N GLY A 277 9.05 9.35 22.57
CA GLY A 277 7.95 10.04 21.90
C GLY A 277 8.15 10.24 20.39
N SER A 278 9.33 9.90 19.83
CA SER A 278 9.59 10.08 18.41
C SER A 278 8.69 9.23 17.51
N PHE A 279 8.29 8.03 17.95
CA PHE A 279 7.37 7.21 17.17
C PHE A 279 6.00 7.88 17.04
N LYS A 280 5.48 8.38 18.16
CA LYS A 280 4.22 9.14 18.17
C LYS A 280 4.32 10.38 17.27
N LYS A 281 5.44 11.12 17.37
CA LYS A 281 5.70 12.31 16.55
C LYS A 281 5.64 12.02 15.06
N ILE A 282 6.32 10.97 14.58
CA ILE A 282 6.27 10.54 13.18
C ILE A 282 4.84 10.17 12.76
N GLY A 283 4.08 9.55 13.66
CA GLY A 283 2.70 9.21 13.41
C GLY A 283 1.79 10.41 13.20
N GLU A 284 1.97 11.46 14.01
CA GLU A 284 1.10 12.65 14.00
C GLU A 284 1.55 13.73 13.02
N GLU A 285 2.85 13.90 12.82
CA GLU A 285 3.44 15.00 12.03
C GLU A 285 4.00 14.54 10.68
N GLY A 286 4.04 13.23 10.42
CA GLY A 286 4.63 12.67 9.20
C GLY A 286 6.14 12.48 9.29
N LEU A 287 6.74 12.12 8.15
CA LEU A 287 8.19 11.93 8.06
C LEU A 287 8.91 13.29 8.03
N PRO A 288 10.01 13.47 8.79
CA PRO A 288 10.81 14.67 8.69
C PRO A 288 11.42 14.79 7.29
N ILE A 289 11.54 16.03 6.79
CA ILE A 289 12.23 16.32 5.53
C ILE A 289 13.65 15.73 5.57
N SER A 290 13.99 14.96 4.54
CA SER A 290 15.27 14.28 4.42
C SER A 290 16.41 15.29 4.25
N GLN A 291 17.65 14.85 4.50
CA GLN A 291 18.82 15.69 4.26
C GLN A 291 18.99 15.99 2.75
N ILE A 292 18.74 15.00 1.91
CA ILE A 292 18.81 15.12 0.44
C ILE A 292 17.81 16.15 -0.08
N GLU A 293 16.56 16.14 0.41
CA GLU A 293 15.57 17.16 0.03
C GLU A 293 16.03 18.58 0.38
N LYS A 294 16.74 18.75 1.50
CA LYS A 294 17.27 20.08 1.89
C LYS A 294 18.40 20.51 0.98
N GLU A 295 19.31 19.60 0.64
CA GLU A 295 20.44 19.88 -0.24
C GLU A 295 19.96 20.28 -1.65
N VAL A 296 19.00 19.55 -2.22
CA VAL A 296 18.40 19.90 -3.53
C VAL A 296 17.73 21.27 -3.49
N ALA A 297 16.97 21.58 -2.43
CA ALA A 297 16.30 22.88 -2.30
C ALA A 297 17.25 24.07 -2.06
N GLU A 298 18.50 23.80 -1.67
CA GLU A 298 19.56 24.81 -1.52
C GLU A 298 20.32 25.04 -2.83
N GLU A 299 20.47 24.03 -3.69
CA GLU A 299 21.09 24.16 -5.01
C GLU A 299 20.22 24.92 -6.03
N GLU A 300 18.90 24.96 -5.83
CA GLU A 300 17.94 25.68 -6.68
C GLU A 300 17.78 27.19 -6.33
N LYS A 301 18.50 27.69 -5.33
CA LYS A 301 18.46 29.10 -4.88
C LYS A 301 19.66 29.91 -5.33
#